data_AF-A0A821PQX0-F1
#
_entry.id   AF-A0A821PQX0-F1
#
_cell.length_a   1.000
_cell.length_b   1.000
_cell.length_c   1.000
_cell.angle_alpha   90.00
_cell.angle_beta   90.00
_cell.angle_gamma   90.00
#
_symmetry.space_group_name_H-M   'P 1'
#
loop_
_entity.id
_entity.type
_entity.pdbx_description
1 polymer ?
#
loop_
_entity_poly.entity_id
_entity_poly.type
_entity_poly.pdbx_seq_one_letter_code
_entity_poly.pdbx_strand_id
1 'polypeptide(L)'
;MIYVPVYDTLGEPAMIHIMNQTGLRTIFVDKTENVLTLLKLARRVPTLERIILTKRLPEDKKHKVMRKACRKRIQIFTYQQLLEIGQLKPVAHH
;
A
#
# COMPACT_ATOMS: atom_id res chain seq x y z
N MET A 1 -3.88 -16.65 5.78
CA MET A 1 -3.69 -15.38 5.05
C MET A 1 -3.44 -15.73 3.58
N ILE A 2 -4.14 -15.08 2.64
CA ILE A 2 -4.00 -15.35 1.20
C ILE A 2 -3.20 -14.21 0.58
N TYR A 3 -2.17 -14.54 -0.20
CA TYR A 3 -1.38 -13.57 -0.94
C TYR A 3 -1.84 -13.52 -2.38
N VAL A 4 -2.07 -12.32 -2.90
CA VAL A 4 -2.44 -12.11 -4.29
C VAL A 4 -1.35 -11.28 -4.96
N PRO A 5 -0.58 -11.84 -5.91
CA PRO A 5 0.35 -11.05 -6.69
C PRO A 5 -0.40 -10.11 -7.62
N VAL A 6 -0.02 -8.83 -7.62
CA VAL A 6 -0.55 -7.82 -8.54
C VAL A 6 0.61 -7.32 -9.38
N TYR A 7 0.59 -7.65 -10.67
CA TYR A 7 1.62 -7.24 -11.61
C TYR A 7 1.26 -5.89 -12.24
N ASP A 8 2.20 -4.96 -12.21
CA ASP A 8 2.08 -3.63 -12.83
C ASP A 8 2.00 -3.70 -14.37
N THR A 9 2.60 -4.73 -14.96
CA THR A 9 2.58 -5.00 -16.41
C THR A 9 1.19 -5.30 -16.98
N LEU A 10 0.22 -5.67 -16.14
CA LEU A 10 -1.17 -5.94 -16.57
C LEU A 10 -1.97 -4.65 -16.81
N GLY A 11 -1.44 -3.49 -16.42
CA GLY A 11 -2.08 -2.20 -16.57
C GLY A 11 -3.15 -1.90 -15.51
N GLU A 12 -3.54 -0.63 -15.44
CA GLU A 12 -4.48 -0.13 -14.43
C GLU A 12 -5.83 -0.89 -14.38
N PRO A 13 -6.49 -1.25 -15.51
CA PRO A 13 -7.78 -1.94 -15.46
C PRO A 13 -7.71 -3.31 -14.78
N ALA A 14 -6.67 -4.09 -15.07
CA ALA A 14 -6.47 -5.41 -14.48
C ALA A 14 -6.16 -5.31 -12.98
N MET A 15 -5.31 -4.36 -12.58
CA MET A 15 -5.03 -4.11 -11.16
C MET A 15 -6.31 -3.80 -10.38
N ILE A 16 -7.17 -2.93 -10.92
CA ILE A 16 -8.43 -2.54 -10.27
C ILE A 16 -9.38 -3.72 -10.16
N HIS A 17 -9.48 -4.53 -11.22
CA HIS A 17 -10.28 -5.74 -11.21
C HIS A 17 -9.83 -6.70 -10.11
N ILE A 18 -8.54 -7.03 -10.07
CA ILE A 18 -7.96 -7.94 -9.07
C ILE A 18 -8.20 -7.41 -7.66
N MET A 19 -7.89 -6.13 -7.40
CA MET A 19 -8.01 -5.56 -6.06
C MET A 19 -9.47 -5.52 -5.57
N ASN A 20 -10.42 -5.22 -6.45
CA ASN A 20 -11.85 -5.23 -6.09
C ASN A 20 -12.38 -6.65 -5.90
N GLN A 21 -12.02 -7.59 -6.77
CA GLN A 21 -12.44 -9.00 -6.64
C GLN A 21 -11.91 -9.64 -5.36
N THR A 22 -10.69 -9.30 -4.98
CA THR A 22 -10.03 -9.88 -3.80
C THR A 22 -10.34 -9.14 -2.50
N GLY A 23 -11.01 -7.99 -2.58
CA GLY A 23 -11.29 -7.15 -1.41
C GLY A 23 -10.02 -6.69 -0.68
N LEU A 24 -8.92 -6.53 -1.42
CA LEU A 24 -7.60 -6.29 -0.85
C LEU A 24 -7.60 -4.98 -0.04
N ARG A 25 -7.18 -5.08 1.23
CA ARG A 25 -7.06 -3.93 2.15
C ARG A 25 -5.64 -3.41 2.34
N THR A 26 -4.66 -4.30 2.22
CA THR A 26 -3.25 -4.02 2.43
C THR A 26 -2.44 -4.52 1.26
N ILE A 27 -1.62 -3.65 0.67
CA ILE A 27 -0.71 -4.02 -0.42
C ILE A 27 0.74 -3.73 -0.07
N PHE A 28 1.63 -4.64 -0.45
CA PHE A 28 3.07 -4.46 -0.35
C PHE A 28 3.62 -4.07 -1.72
N VAL A 29 4.45 -3.05 -1.76
CA VAL A 29 5.13 -2.59 -2.97
C VAL A 29 6.57 -2.23 -2.67
N ASP A 30 7.45 -2.36 -3.65
CA ASP A 30 8.88 -2.07 -3.50
C ASP A 30 9.29 -0.74 -4.14
N LYS A 31 8.49 -0.19 -5.06
CA LYS A 31 8.77 1.07 -5.77
C LYS A 31 7.85 2.19 -5.32
N THR A 32 8.39 3.40 -5.20
CA THR A 32 7.60 4.60 -4.85
C THR A 32 6.61 4.95 -5.97
N GLU A 33 6.95 4.63 -7.21
CA GLU A 33 6.11 4.80 -8.40
C GLU A 33 4.82 3.99 -8.26
N ASN A 34 4.91 2.76 -7.74
CA ASN A 34 3.76 1.88 -7.51
C ASN A 34 2.83 2.47 -6.43
N VAL A 35 3.38 3.09 -5.38
CA VAL A 35 2.60 3.82 -4.37
C VAL A 35 1.79 4.94 -5.05
N LEU A 36 2.41 5.72 -5.93
CA LEU A 36 1.73 6.81 -6.62
C LEU A 36 0.63 6.31 -7.56
N THR A 37 0.86 5.20 -8.26
CA THR A 37 -0.14 4.52 -9.08
C THR A 37 -1.32 4.06 -8.21
N LEU A 38 -1.07 3.36 -7.11
CA LEU A 38 -2.12 2.91 -6.19
C LEU A 38 -2.93 4.08 -5.62
N LEU A 39 -2.26 5.17 -5.25
CA LEU A 39 -2.94 6.39 -4.82
C LEU A 39 -3.81 6.97 -5.94
N LYS A 40 -3.37 6.97 -7.20
CA LYS A 40 -4.21 7.39 -8.34
C LYS A 40 -5.48 6.51 -8.42
N LEU A 41 -5.32 5.20 -8.27
CA LEU A 41 -6.37 4.20 -8.38
C LEU A 41 -7.31 4.11 -7.17
N ALA A 42 -6.92 4.62 -6.01
CA ALA A 42 -7.65 4.50 -4.74
C ALA A 42 -9.16 4.81 -4.81
N ARG A 43 -9.61 5.76 -5.65
CA ARG A 43 -11.06 6.07 -5.77
C ARG A 43 -11.86 4.94 -6.44
N ARG A 44 -11.18 4.08 -7.22
CA ARG A 44 -11.75 2.95 -7.95
C ARG A 44 -11.57 1.63 -7.19
N VAL A 45 -10.84 1.66 -6.07
CA VAL A 45 -10.55 0.51 -5.21
C VAL A 45 -10.83 0.92 -3.76
N PRO A 46 -12.11 0.98 -3.36
CA PRO A 46 -12.51 1.54 -2.06
C PRO A 46 -12.08 0.69 -0.86
N THR A 47 -11.71 -0.58 -1.07
CA THR A 47 -11.21 -1.46 -0.01
C THR A 47 -9.76 -1.19 0.37
N LEU A 48 -8.99 -0.46 -0.45
CA LEU A 48 -7.57 -0.20 -0.18
C LEU A 48 -7.43 0.78 0.99
N GLU A 49 -6.89 0.30 2.11
CA GLU A 49 -6.68 1.08 3.33
C GLU A 49 -5.20 1.37 3.59
N ARG A 50 -4.32 0.41 3.25
CA ARG A 50 -2.91 0.41 3.66
C ARG A 50 -1.97 0.06 2.50
N ILE A 51 -0.91 0.86 2.37
CA ILE A 51 0.21 0.58 1.46
C ILE A 51 1.47 0.44 2.29
N ILE A 52 2.18 -0.67 2.12
CA ILE A 52 3.45 -0.94 2.78
C ILE A 52 4.54 -0.85 1.73
N LEU A 53 5.40 0.17 1.86
CA LEU A 53 6.56 0.33 0.99
C LEU A 53 7.76 -0.40 1.61
N THR A 54 8.23 -1.44 0.92
CA THR A 54 9.30 -2.32 1.45
C THR A 54 10.69 -1.72 1.29
N LYS A 55 10.91 -0.88 0.27
CA LYS A 55 12.16 -0.14 0.08
C LYS A 55 12.06 1.27 0.68
N ARG A 56 13.18 1.99 0.69
CA ARG A 56 13.25 3.35 1.20
C ARG A 56 12.39 4.30 0.36
N LEU A 57 11.58 5.12 1.04
CA LEU A 57 10.90 6.26 0.43
C LEU A 57 11.90 7.42 0.30
N PRO A 58 12.19 7.92 -0.92
CA PRO A 58 13.06 9.08 -1.08
C PRO A 58 12.48 10.32 -0.39
N GLU A 59 13.32 11.08 0.31
CA GLU A 59 12.87 12.24 1.12
C GLU A 59 12.24 13.34 0.24
N ASP A 60 12.71 13.52 -0.99
CA ASP A 60 12.16 14.44 -1.99
C ASP A 60 10.72 14.07 -2.40
N LYS A 61 10.38 12.76 -2.42
CA LYS A 61 9.04 12.27 -2.77
C LYS A 61 8.12 12.14 -1.56
N LYS A 62 8.68 12.04 -0.35
CA LYS A 62 7.95 11.74 0.89
C LYS A 62 6.78 12.68 1.15
N HIS A 63 7.02 13.98 1.11
CA HIS A 63 5.98 14.98 1.38
C HIS A 63 4.80 14.86 0.38
N LYS A 64 5.11 14.70 -0.91
CA LYS A 64 4.11 14.53 -1.97
C LYS A 64 3.28 13.26 -1.80
N VAL A 65 3.95 12.14 -1.48
CA VAL A 65 3.30 10.84 -1.26
C VAL A 65 2.37 10.90 -0.05
N MET A 66 2.86 11.39 1.09
CA MET A 66 2.06 11.47 2.32
C MET A 66 0.86 12.41 2.18
N ARG A 67 1.03 13.56 1.51
CA ARG A 67 -0.08 14.49 1.23
C ARG A 67 -1.17 13.85 0.37
N LYS A 68 -0.80 13.06 -0.65
CA LYS A 68 -1.77 12.34 -1.49
C LYS A 68 -2.49 11.23 -0.72
N ALA A 69 -1.77 10.52 0.13
CA ALA A 69 -2.31 9.44 0.96
C ALA A 69 -3.35 9.97 1.96
N CYS A 70 -3.02 11.06 2.66
CA CYS A 70 -3.91 11.72 3.61
C CYS A 70 -5.25 12.13 2.97
N ARG A 71 -5.22 12.74 1.78
CA ARG A 71 -6.44 13.11 1.03
C ARG A 71 -7.34 11.93 0.67
N LYS A 72 -6.76 10.72 0.59
CA LYS A 72 -7.45 9.49 0.23
C LYS A 72 -7.73 8.59 1.44
N ARG A 73 -7.36 9.05 2.65
CA ARG A 73 -7.45 8.27 3.90
C ARG A 73 -6.73 6.92 3.81
N ILE A 74 -5.64 6.86 3.04
CA ILE A 74 -4.79 5.67 2.93
C ILE A 74 -3.59 5.85 3.85
N GLN A 75 -3.29 4.83 4.63
CA GLN A 75 -2.09 4.79 5.47
C GLN A 75 -0.90 4.27 4.66
N ILE A 76 0.25 4.90 4.83
CA ILE A 76 1.50 4.45 4.23
C ILE A 76 2.46 4.12 5.35
N PHE A 77 2.97 2.89 5.35
CA PHE A 77 4.00 2.43 6.26
C PHE A 77 5.26 2.09 5.46
N THR A 78 6.42 2.48 5.97
CA THR A 78 7.67 1.84 5.55
C THR A 78 7.79 0.48 6.24
N TYR A 79 8.58 -0.42 5.67
CA TYR A 79 8.87 -1.70 6.31
C TYR A 79 9.47 -1.53 7.71
N GLN A 80 10.38 -0.58 7.88
CA GLN A 80 10.98 -0.29 9.18
C GLN A 80 9.95 0.14 10.23
N GLN A 81 9.03 1.04 9.86
CA GLN A 81 7.93 1.46 10.75
C GLN A 81 7.04 0.27 11.13
N LEU A 82 6.78 -0.64 10.18
CA LEU A 82 5.98 -1.82 10.45
C LEU A 82 6.66 -2.75 11.47
N LEU A 83 7.98 -2.92 11.38
CA LEU A 83 8.76 -3.70 12.34
C LEU A 83 8.76 -3.07 13.73
N GLU A 84 8.94 -1.76 13.82
CA GLU A 84 8.88 -1.00 15.08
C GLU A 84 7.50 -1.15 15.75
N ILE A 85 6.41 -1.05 14.97
CA ILE A 85 5.05 -1.29 15.47
C ILE A 85 4.90 -2.72 15.99
N GLY A 86 5.43 -3.71 15.25
CA GLY A 86 5.38 -5.11 15.65
C GLY A 86 6.15 -5.42 16.94
N GLN A 87 7.27 -4.74 17.17
CA GLN A 87 8.05 -4.85 18.41
C GLN A 87 7.33 -4.21 19.61
N LEU A 88 6.69 -3.06 19.40
CA LEU A 88 5.95 -2.36 20.47
C LEU A 88 4.65 -3.06 20.84
N LYS A 89 4.02 -3.75 19.89
CA LYS A 89 2.74 -4.46 20.07
C LYS A 89 2.80 -5.85 19.43
N PRO A 90 3.53 -6.79 20.04
CA PRO A 90 3.53 -8.16 19.57
C PRO A 90 2.12 -8.74 19.66
N VAL A 91 1.68 -9.43 18.61
CA VAL A 91 0.40 -10.14 18.63
C VAL A 91 0.56 -11.32 19.59
N ALA A 92 -0.11 -11.30 20.73
CA ALA A 92 -0.13 -12.44 21.64
C ALA A 92 -0.78 -13.63 20.91
N HIS A 93 -0.01 -14.70 20.72
CA HIS A 93 -0.54 -15.97 20.22
C HIS A 93 -1.39 -16.59 21.33
N HIS A 94 -2.72 -16.59 21.16
CA HIS A 94 -3.65 -17.43 21.89
C HIS A 94 -4.25 -18.45 20.93
#